data_AF-Q0JWK7-F1
#
_entry.id   AF-Q0JWK7-F1
#
_cell.length_a   1.000
_cell.length_b   1.000
_cell.length_c   1.000
_cell.angle_alpha   90.00
_cell.angle_beta   90.00
_cell.angle_gamma   90.00
#
_symmetry.space_group_name_H-M   'P 1'
#
loop_
_entity.id
_entity.type
_entity.pdbx_description
1 polymer ?
#
loop_
_entity_poly.entity_id
_entity_poly.type
_entity_poly.pdbx_seq_one_letter_code
_entity_poly.pdbx_strand_id
1 'polypeptide(L)'
;MTEMSESQSDRDTGEEQRRPRRTVRTWRVRRRFRHRERPQARPWPDVHEDIAYLTRELGRWHPHTLAAHSRVFSWLLHEGRHPEILRLAEAEAAERTAEFGADDPATLGCRSALAWRRRRVGDLDGAVAEARALAEDSARVLGPDHADTHRRRAYLARFLAENGEAAEGVRLLRVLYAESQAFGWQRKDETRSIRTALVTALELNGDLQEALDLLEEELEVERGTIYGIDENLGDYEMKRLQEWRTRLVAEVALQDWNRRRKHEQSKDAPGRQP
;
A
#
# COMPACT_ATOMS: atom_id res chain seq x y z
N MET A 1 74.40 10.86 0.58
CA MET A 1 73.50 11.72 1.38
C MET A 1 72.16 11.72 0.68
N THR A 2 71.18 11.20 1.40
CA THR A 2 69.86 10.79 0.94
C THR A 2 68.88 11.92 1.22
N GLU A 3 68.27 12.49 0.20
CA GLU A 3 67.03 13.29 0.28
C GLU A 3 66.26 12.98 -1.02
N MET A 4 65.39 11.96 -1.04
CA MET A 4 63.98 12.03 -0.65
C MET A 4 63.29 13.34 -1.09
N SER A 5 62.84 13.38 -2.35
CA SER A 5 61.72 14.22 -2.76
C SER A 5 60.51 13.33 -3.01
N GLU A 6 59.71 13.19 -1.96
CA GLU A 6 58.43 12.49 -1.97
C GLU A 6 57.40 13.25 -2.80
N SER A 7 56.93 12.57 -3.85
CA SER A 7 55.55 12.49 -4.34
C SER A 7 54.52 13.44 -3.70
N GLN A 8 54.18 14.49 -4.44
CA GLN A 8 52.91 15.23 -4.29
C GLN A 8 51.80 14.59 -5.14
N SER A 9 51.59 13.29 -5.00
CA SER A 9 50.39 12.60 -5.50
C SER A 9 49.67 11.97 -4.31
N ASP A 10 48.34 12.08 -4.32
CA ASP A 10 47.41 11.50 -3.33
C ASP A 10 47.14 12.36 -2.09
N ARG A 11 46.63 13.56 -2.33
CA ARG A 11 45.68 14.20 -1.40
C ARG A 11 44.39 14.53 -2.13
N ASP A 12 43.63 13.51 -2.50
CA ASP A 12 42.19 13.67 -2.65
C ASP A 12 41.47 12.32 -2.58
N THR A 13 40.20 12.37 -2.17
CA THR A 13 39.22 11.25 -2.08
C THR A 13 39.24 10.42 -0.79
N GLY A 14 39.39 11.11 0.34
CA GLY A 14 38.89 10.66 1.63
C GLY A 14 37.55 11.29 1.99
N GLU A 15 36.56 11.31 1.08
CA GLU A 15 35.14 11.43 1.50
C GLU A 15 34.75 10.13 2.20
N GLU A 16 35.29 10.01 3.41
CA GLU A 16 34.94 9.03 4.40
C GLU A 16 33.45 9.21 4.63
N GLN A 17 32.65 8.36 3.98
CA GLN A 17 31.22 8.20 4.21
C GLN A 17 31.02 8.09 5.72
N ARG A 18 30.72 9.23 6.36
CA ARG A 18 30.59 9.33 7.80
C ARG A 18 29.49 8.39 8.20
N ARG A 19 29.85 7.22 8.72
CA ARG A 19 28.89 6.25 9.24
C ARG A 19 27.95 7.02 10.17
N PRO A 20 26.62 6.96 9.97
CA PRO A 20 25.69 7.78 10.72
C PRO A 20 25.91 7.54 12.21
N ARG A 21 26.32 8.59 12.92
CA ARG A 21 26.62 8.50 14.35
C ARG A 21 25.29 8.20 15.05
N ARG A 22 25.12 6.95 15.53
CA ARG A 22 24.01 6.55 16.39
C ARG A 22 24.15 7.25 17.74
N THR A 23 23.86 8.55 17.78
CA THR A 23 23.91 9.36 18.99
C THR A 23 22.66 9.12 19.84
N VAL A 24 22.77 9.40 21.14
CA VAL A 24 21.63 9.41 22.06
C VAL A 24 20.52 10.35 21.55
N ARG A 25 20.88 11.47 20.90
CA ARG A 25 19.93 12.41 20.29
C ARG A 25 19.17 11.76 19.13
N THR A 26 19.86 11.08 18.21
CA THR A 26 19.22 10.37 17.09
C THR A 26 18.31 9.24 17.57
N TRP A 27 18.70 8.51 18.63
CA TRP A 27 17.81 7.53 19.26
C TRP A 27 16.55 8.18 19.86
N ARG A 28 16.70 9.31 20.57
CA ARG A 28 15.57 10.05 21.16
C ARG A 28 14.60 10.55 20.10
N VAL A 29 15.10 11.19 19.05
CA VAL A 29 14.27 11.69 17.93
C VAL A 29 13.54 10.53 17.25
N ARG A 30 14.24 9.45 16.90
CA ARG A 30 13.61 8.26 16.29
C ARG A 30 12.54 7.63 17.19
N ARG A 31 12.74 7.64 18.51
CA ARG A 31 11.78 7.05 19.46
C ARG A 31 10.43 7.75 19.41
N ARG A 32 10.40 9.07 19.19
CA ARG A 32 9.16 9.86 19.08
C ARG A 32 8.25 9.39 17.94
N PHE A 33 8.82 8.82 16.86
CA PHE A 33 8.05 8.32 15.72
C PHE A 33 7.53 6.87 15.90
N ARG A 34 7.71 6.22 17.07
CA ARG A 34 7.18 4.85 17.30
C ARG A 34 5.64 4.81 17.44
N HIS A 35 5.07 3.65 17.16
CA HIS A 35 3.63 3.37 17.04
C HIS A 35 2.77 3.86 18.21
N ARG A 36 3.30 3.90 19.44
CA ARG A 36 2.50 4.19 20.66
C ARG A 36 2.39 5.67 21.05
N GLU A 37 3.09 6.57 20.38
CA GLU A 37 3.10 7.99 20.75
C GLU A 37 2.39 8.80 19.65
N ARG A 38 1.05 8.92 19.71
CA ARG A 38 0.34 10.03 19.03
C ARG A 38 0.38 11.21 20.00
N PRO A 39 0.93 12.37 19.64
CA PRO A 39 0.95 13.50 20.55
C PRO A 39 -0.45 14.09 20.70
N GLN A 40 -1.15 13.70 21.75
CA GLN A 40 -2.43 14.30 22.12
C GLN A 40 -2.30 15.34 23.25
N ALA A 41 -1.12 15.46 23.90
CA ALA A 41 -0.99 16.23 25.14
C ALA A 41 0.09 17.32 25.15
N ARG A 42 0.88 17.51 24.08
CA ARG A 42 1.88 18.58 23.98
C ARG A 42 1.91 19.13 22.55
N PRO A 43 2.13 20.45 22.35
CA PRO A 43 2.58 20.95 21.05
C PRO A 43 3.82 20.13 20.69
N TRP A 44 3.74 19.38 19.60
CA TRP A 44 4.86 18.55 19.18
C TRP A 44 6.03 19.48 18.84
N PRO A 45 7.25 19.26 19.38
CA PRO A 45 8.43 19.97 18.93
C PRO A 45 8.53 19.78 17.41
N ASP A 46 8.60 20.87 16.66
CA ASP A 46 8.43 20.95 15.20
C ASP A 46 8.77 19.63 14.47
N VAL A 47 7.73 18.92 14.02
CA VAL A 47 7.84 17.65 13.28
C VAL A 47 8.83 17.80 12.11
N HIS A 48 8.82 18.97 11.48
CA HIS A 48 9.69 19.28 10.36
C HIS A 48 11.15 19.46 10.80
N GLU A 49 11.39 20.00 12.00
CA GLU A 49 12.73 20.08 12.59
C GLU A 49 13.29 18.69 12.90
N ASP A 50 12.48 17.79 13.48
CA ASP A 50 12.90 16.42 13.77
C ASP A 50 13.20 15.63 12.48
N ILE A 51 12.39 15.80 11.43
CA ILE A 51 12.66 15.20 10.11
C ILE A 51 13.91 15.82 9.46
N ALA A 52 14.08 17.14 9.54
CA ALA A 52 15.26 17.83 9.02
C ALA A 52 16.53 17.36 9.74
N TYR A 53 16.45 17.17 11.07
CA TYR A 53 17.53 16.59 11.86
C TYR A 53 17.85 15.16 11.40
N LEU A 54 16.85 14.29 11.27
CA LEU A 54 17.07 12.91 10.79
C LEU A 54 17.66 12.89 9.37
N THR A 55 17.19 13.79 8.49
CA THR A 55 17.71 13.94 7.14
C THR A 55 19.19 14.34 7.14
N ARG A 56 19.58 15.28 8.00
CA ARG A 56 20.98 15.73 8.11
C ARG A 56 21.91 14.67 8.72
N GLU A 57 21.45 13.94 9.72
CA GLU A 57 22.32 13.02 10.48
C GLU A 57 22.36 11.59 9.92
N LEU A 58 21.24 11.11 9.35
CA LEU A 58 21.12 9.75 8.83
C LEU A 58 21.07 9.70 7.30
N GLY A 59 20.74 10.81 6.65
CA GLY A 59 20.39 10.88 5.25
C GLY A 59 18.88 10.81 5.03
N ARG A 60 18.42 11.41 3.93
CA ARG A 60 17.00 11.47 3.51
C ARG A 60 16.40 10.08 3.30
N TRP A 61 17.15 9.22 2.59
CA TRP A 61 16.70 7.88 2.19
C TRP A 61 16.97 6.80 3.24
N HIS A 62 17.42 7.19 4.43
CA HIS A 62 17.66 6.24 5.51
C HIS A 62 16.33 5.65 6.00
N PRO A 63 16.22 4.33 6.28
CA PRO A 63 14.97 3.69 6.70
C PRO A 63 14.25 4.36 7.87
N HIS A 64 15.00 4.94 8.81
CA HIS A 64 14.42 5.69 9.93
C HIS A 64 13.85 7.06 9.56
N THR A 65 14.43 7.74 8.58
CA THR A 65 13.90 9.01 8.05
C THR A 65 12.60 8.72 7.30
N LEU A 66 12.58 7.70 6.44
CA LEU A 66 11.37 7.23 5.73
C LEU A 66 10.27 6.74 6.70
N ALA A 67 10.64 6.07 7.79
CA ALA A 67 9.70 5.69 8.83
C ALA A 67 9.09 6.92 9.54
N ALA A 68 9.89 7.97 9.77
CA ALA A 68 9.38 9.23 10.32
C ALA A 68 8.40 9.90 9.34
N HIS A 69 8.73 9.98 8.04
CA HIS A 69 7.81 10.49 7.01
C HIS A 69 6.48 9.72 6.99
N SER A 70 6.54 8.38 7.03
CA SER A 70 5.35 7.52 7.06
C SER A 70 4.49 7.74 8.31
N ARG A 71 5.13 8.06 9.43
CA ARG A 71 4.45 8.39 10.69
C ARG A 71 3.74 9.74 10.60
N VAL A 72 4.41 10.75 10.06
CA VAL A 72 3.84 12.08 9.82
C VAL A 72 2.65 12.00 8.89
N PHE A 73 2.75 11.23 7.80
CA PHE A 73 1.60 10.96 6.93
C PHE A 73 0.40 10.43 7.73
N SER A 74 0.60 9.42 8.57
CA SER A 74 -0.49 8.85 9.39
C SER A 74 -1.13 9.89 10.31
N TRP A 75 -0.34 10.81 10.88
CA TRP A 75 -0.85 11.88 11.73
C TRP A 75 -1.62 12.94 10.93
N LEU A 76 -1.04 13.44 9.84
CA LEU A 76 -1.71 14.40 8.96
C LEU A 76 -3.03 13.85 8.44
N LEU A 77 -3.10 12.53 8.21
CA LEU A 77 -4.33 11.89 7.75
C LEU A 77 -5.40 11.88 8.85
N HIS A 78 -5.02 11.61 10.10
CA HIS A 78 -5.94 11.73 11.24
C HIS A 78 -6.38 13.18 11.51
N GLU A 79 -5.58 14.17 11.11
CA GLU A 79 -5.91 15.60 11.20
C GLU A 79 -6.67 16.13 9.98
N GLY A 80 -6.86 15.32 8.93
CA GLY A 80 -7.52 15.75 7.69
C GLY A 80 -6.70 16.73 6.84
N ARG A 81 -5.39 16.86 7.08
CA ARG A 81 -4.48 17.78 6.36
C ARG A 81 -4.06 17.21 5.00
N HIS A 82 -5.03 16.93 4.14
CA HIS A 82 -4.84 16.28 2.84
C HIS A 82 -3.91 17.01 1.87
N PRO A 83 -3.97 18.35 1.70
CA PRO A 83 -3.09 19.04 0.76
C PRO A 83 -1.60 18.92 1.12
N GLU A 84 -1.29 18.92 2.42
CA GLU A 84 0.08 18.80 2.89
C GLU A 84 0.66 17.40 2.69
N ILE A 85 -0.17 16.38 2.89
CA ILE A 85 0.17 14.99 2.57
C ILE A 85 0.62 14.86 1.11
N LEU A 86 -0.18 15.41 0.19
CA LEU A 86 0.11 15.33 -1.24
C LEU A 86 1.39 16.09 -1.57
N ARG A 87 1.51 17.34 -1.10
CA ARG A 87 2.71 18.15 -1.30
C ARG A 87 3.98 17.45 -0.81
N LEU A 88 3.95 16.82 0.37
CA LEU A 88 5.10 16.10 0.92
C LEU A 88 5.42 14.83 0.11
N ALA A 89 4.40 14.09 -0.32
CA ALA A 89 4.58 12.88 -1.10
C ALA A 89 5.12 13.16 -2.51
N GLU A 90 4.63 14.23 -3.15
CA GLU A 90 5.08 14.69 -4.47
C GLU A 90 6.51 15.20 -4.41
N ALA A 91 6.86 16.00 -3.40
CA ALA A 91 8.23 16.46 -3.20
C ALA A 91 9.18 15.28 -2.98
N GLU A 92 8.81 14.30 -2.15
CA GLU A 92 9.63 13.11 -1.90
C GLU A 92 9.86 12.28 -3.17
N ALA A 93 8.81 12.07 -3.99
CA ALA A 93 8.93 11.36 -5.26
C ALA A 93 9.78 12.14 -6.29
N ALA A 94 9.58 13.46 -6.40
CA ALA A 94 10.32 14.31 -7.33
C ALA A 94 11.80 14.40 -6.98
N GLU A 95 12.14 14.60 -5.70
CA GLU A 95 13.52 14.63 -5.23
C GLU A 95 14.23 13.29 -5.46
N ARG A 96 13.58 12.16 -5.15
CA ARG A 96 14.15 10.82 -5.39
C ARG A 96 14.41 10.60 -6.88
N THR A 97 13.45 11.02 -7.72
CA THR A 97 13.57 10.93 -9.19
C THR A 97 14.72 11.81 -9.70
N ALA A 98 14.91 13.01 -9.15
CA ALA A 98 15.99 13.89 -9.53
C ALA A 98 17.38 13.36 -9.12
N GLU A 99 17.47 12.69 -7.97
CA GLU A 99 18.75 12.22 -7.42
C GLU A 99 19.17 10.85 -7.99
N PHE A 100 18.23 9.92 -8.25
CA PHE A 100 18.52 8.53 -8.67
C PHE A 100 17.93 8.14 -10.02
N GLY A 101 17.12 9.01 -10.64
CA GLY A 101 16.39 8.70 -11.87
C GLY A 101 15.05 8.01 -11.62
N ALA A 102 14.20 8.04 -12.65
CA ALA A 102 12.84 7.48 -12.63
C ALA A 102 12.83 5.94 -12.59
N ASP A 103 13.88 5.31 -13.10
CA ASP A 103 13.99 3.85 -13.26
C ASP A 103 14.60 3.16 -12.03
N ASP A 104 15.10 3.90 -11.05
CA ASP A 104 15.63 3.32 -9.83
C ASP A 104 14.51 2.58 -9.05
N PRO A 105 14.72 1.31 -8.64
CA PRO A 105 13.70 0.54 -7.94
C PRO A 105 13.17 1.20 -6.68
N ALA A 106 14.01 1.94 -5.95
CA ALA A 106 13.57 2.70 -4.77
C ALA A 106 12.81 3.98 -5.14
N THR A 107 13.11 4.64 -6.26
CA THR A 107 12.25 5.69 -6.85
C THR A 107 10.86 5.16 -7.16
N LEU A 108 10.77 4.00 -7.82
CA LEU A 108 9.48 3.34 -8.05
C LEU A 108 8.76 3.00 -6.73
N GLY A 109 9.52 2.70 -5.66
CA GLY A 109 8.99 2.54 -4.29
C GLY A 109 8.37 3.82 -3.72
N CYS A 110 9.04 4.96 -3.88
CA CYS A 110 8.52 6.27 -3.47
C CYS A 110 7.25 6.65 -4.26
N ARG A 111 7.22 6.37 -5.56
CA ARG A 111 6.04 6.58 -6.41
C ARG A 111 4.86 5.67 -6.01
N SER A 112 5.12 4.42 -5.64
CA SER A 112 4.09 3.55 -5.03
C SER A 112 3.46 4.20 -3.79
N ALA A 113 4.31 4.80 -2.94
CA ALA A 113 3.83 5.47 -1.73
C ALA A 113 2.99 6.71 -2.08
N LEU A 114 3.38 7.50 -3.07
CA LEU A 114 2.59 8.63 -3.58
C LEU A 114 1.19 8.18 -4.04
N ALA A 115 1.11 7.15 -4.89
CA ALA A 115 -0.17 6.61 -5.36
C ALA A 115 -1.07 6.16 -4.21
N TRP A 116 -0.50 5.47 -3.21
CA TRP A 116 -1.25 5.05 -2.03
C TRP A 116 -1.73 6.22 -1.18
N ARG A 117 -0.90 7.26 -1.01
CA ARG A 117 -1.25 8.48 -0.27
C ARG A 117 -2.37 9.25 -0.99
N ARG A 118 -2.34 9.37 -2.32
CA ARG A 118 -3.43 9.94 -3.15
C ARG A 118 -4.75 9.23 -2.90
N ARG A 119 -4.76 7.90 -2.99
CA ARG A 119 -5.95 7.08 -2.67
C ARG A 119 -6.46 7.32 -1.26
N ARG A 120 -5.56 7.42 -0.26
CA ARG A 120 -5.95 7.65 1.15
C ARG A 120 -6.57 9.02 1.42
N VAL A 121 -6.25 10.04 0.62
CA VAL A 121 -6.86 11.38 0.74
C VAL A 121 -8.08 11.56 -0.16
N GLY A 122 -8.47 10.54 -0.91
CA GLY A 122 -9.64 10.55 -1.81
C GLY A 122 -9.36 11.03 -3.24
N ASP A 123 -8.10 11.32 -3.59
CA ASP A 123 -7.68 11.61 -4.97
C ASP A 123 -7.51 10.29 -5.73
N LEU A 124 -8.62 9.68 -6.12
CA LEU A 124 -8.66 8.38 -6.78
C LEU A 124 -8.17 8.47 -8.23
N ASP A 125 -8.57 9.51 -8.98
CA ASP A 125 -8.09 9.74 -10.34
C ASP A 125 -6.56 9.86 -10.38
N GLY A 126 -5.98 10.67 -9.49
CA GLY A 126 -4.54 10.80 -9.38
C GLY A 126 -3.85 9.51 -8.92
N ALA A 127 -4.48 8.74 -8.04
CA ALA A 127 -3.96 7.44 -7.62
C ALA A 127 -3.95 6.41 -8.77
N VAL A 128 -5.00 6.37 -9.59
CA VAL A 128 -5.09 5.50 -10.78
C VAL A 128 -4.04 5.91 -11.81
N ALA A 129 -3.90 7.21 -12.09
CA ALA A 129 -2.91 7.70 -13.05
C ALA A 129 -1.49 7.32 -12.62
N GLU A 130 -1.12 7.58 -11.36
CA GLU A 130 0.21 7.24 -10.85
C GLU A 130 0.44 5.72 -10.81
N ALA A 131 -0.56 4.93 -10.37
CA ALA A 131 -0.45 3.47 -10.34
C ALA A 131 -0.33 2.84 -11.73
N ARG A 132 -0.98 3.43 -12.75
CA ARG A 132 -0.88 2.98 -14.15
C ARG A 132 0.52 3.20 -14.70
N ALA A 133 1.03 4.42 -14.61
CA ALA A 133 2.39 4.75 -15.03
C ALA A 133 3.42 3.87 -14.30
N LEU A 134 3.23 3.68 -12.99
CA LEU A 134 4.11 2.88 -12.17
C LEU A 134 4.09 1.38 -12.53
N ALA A 135 2.93 0.83 -12.90
CA ALA A 135 2.83 -0.55 -13.36
C ALA A 135 3.58 -0.77 -14.68
N GLU A 136 3.47 0.17 -15.61
CA GLU A 136 4.19 0.16 -16.89
C GLU A 136 5.70 0.28 -16.68
N ASP A 137 6.14 1.25 -15.89
CA ASP A 137 7.55 1.44 -15.56
C ASP A 137 8.15 0.22 -14.86
N SER A 138 7.39 -0.41 -13.96
CA SER A 138 7.86 -1.61 -13.27
C SER A 138 7.99 -2.81 -14.20
N ALA A 139 7.05 -2.99 -15.12
CA ALA A 139 7.14 -4.05 -16.12
C ALA A 139 8.36 -3.85 -17.04
N ARG A 140 8.69 -2.59 -17.37
CA ARG A 140 9.87 -2.25 -18.17
C ARG A 140 11.19 -2.44 -17.42
N VAL A 141 11.25 -2.02 -16.14
CA VAL A 141 12.49 -2.00 -15.35
C VAL A 141 12.78 -3.34 -14.69
N LEU A 142 11.77 -3.94 -14.04
CA LEU A 142 11.91 -5.16 -13.23
C LEU A 142 11.46 -6.42 -13.99
N GLY A 143 10.70 -6.25 -15.07
CA GLY A 143 10.04 -7.33 -15.80
C GLY A 143 8.59 -7.56 -15.33
N PRO A 144 7.76 -8.18 -16.19
CA PRO A 144 6.33 -8.41 -15.92
C PRO A 144 6.09 -9.41 -14.78
N ASP A 145 6.98 -10.38 -14.60
CA ASP A 145 6.83 -11.47 -13.61
C ASP A 145 7.45 -11.14 -12.24
N HIS A 146 7.99 -9.93 -12.07
CA HIS A 146 8.60 -9.53 -10.81
C HIS A 146 7.52 -9.26 -9.75
N ALA A 147 7.75 -9.72 -8.51
CA ALA A 147 6.79 -9.58 -7.41
C ALA A 147 6.35 -8.12 -7.16
N ASP A 148 7.27 -7.17 -7.25
CA ASP A 148 6.94 -5.74 -7.12
C ASP A 148 6.08 -5.21 -8.27
N THR A 149 6.31 -5.66 -9.51
CA THR A 149 5.47 -5.33 -10.67
C THR A 149 4.06 -5.86 -10.45
N HIS A 150 3.96 -7.11 -10.00
CA HIS A 150 2.70 -7.76 -9.67
C HIS A 150 1.92 -7.01 -8.59
N ARG A 151 2.58 -6.63 -7.49
CA ARG A 151 1.99 -5.82 -6.41
C ARG A 151 1.51 -4.45 -6.90
N ARG A 152 2.26 -3.79 -7.79
CA ARG A 152 1.89 -2.48 -8.35
C ARG A 152 0.70 -2.58 -9.30
N ARG A 153 0.61 -3.65 -10.12
CA ARG A 153 -0.58 -3.97 -10.93
C ARG A 153 -1.80 -4.24 -10.05
N ALA A 154 -1.63 -4.91 -8.91
CA ALA A 154 -2.73 -5.13 -7.95
C ALA A 154 -3.21 -3.81 -7.31
N TYR A 155 -2.32 -2.86 -7.04
CA TYR A 155 -2.71 -1.52 -6.59
C TYR A 155 -3.52 -0.77 -7.64
N LEU A 156 -3.09 -0.79 -8.90
CA LEU A 156 -3.85 -0.22 -10.01
C LEU A 156 -5.26 -0.80 -10.06
N ALA A 157 -5.38 -2.12 -10.01
CA ALA A 157 -6.68 -2.79 -10.08
C ALA A 157 -7.61 -2.41 -8.92
N ARG A 158 -7.07 -2.32 -7.70
CA ARG A 158 -7.82 -1.85 -6.54
C ARG A 158 -8.27 -0.39 -6.70
N PHE A 159 -7.38 0.49 -7.16
CA PHE A 159 -7.72 1.90 -7.32
C PHE A 159 -8.74 2.12 -8.42
N LEU A 160 -8.69 1.36 -9.52
CA LEU A 160 -9.72 1.36 -10.56
C LEU A 160 -11.08 0.97 -9.98
N ALA A 161 -11.12 -0.10 -9.16
CA ALA A 161 -12.38 -0.52 -8.56
C ALA A 161 -12.97 0.56 -7.64
N GLU A 162 -12.13 1.21 -6.83
CA GLU A 162 -12.54 2.31 -5.96
C GLU A 162 -12.95 3.57 -6.73
N ASN A 163 -12.37 3.82 -7.92
CA ASN A 163 -12.69 4.96 -8.78
C ASN A 163 -13.99 4.75 -9.61
N GLY A 164 -14.74 3.68 -9.35
CA GLY A 164 -15.97 3.36 -10.08
C GLY A 164 -15.78 2.48 -11.32
N GLU A 165 -14.53 2.09 -11.64
CA GLU A 165 -14.20 1.14 -12.72
C GLU A 165 -14.06 -0.29 -12.17
N ALA A 166 -15.04 -0.73 -11.37
CA ALA A 166 -15.01 -2.02 -10.67
C ALA A 166 -14.84 -3.22 -11.60
N ALA A 167 -15.54 -3.26 -12.73
CA ALA A 167 -15.42 -4.34 -13.71
C ALA A 167 -13.99 -4.49 -14.25
N GLU A 168 -13.31 -3.38 -14.51
CA GLU A 168 -11.92 -3.37 -14.99
C GLU A 168 -10.95 -3.81 -13.88
N GLY A 169 -11.17 -3.33 -12.65
CA GLY A 169 -10.43 -3.78 -11.47
C GLY A 169 -10.54 -5.29 -11.25
N VAL A 170 -11.75 -5.85 -11.33
CA VAL A 170 -12.02 -7.30 -11.25
C VAL A 170 -11.29 -8.04 -12.37
N ARG A 171 -11.38 -7.57 -13.61
CA ARG A 171 -10.71 -8.20 -14.77
C ARG A 171 -9.21 -8.29 -14.54
N LEU A 172 -8.58 -7.20 -14.12
CA LEU A 172 -7.14 -7.16 -13.86
C LEU A 172 -6.76 -8.06 -12.67
N LEU A 173 -7.53 -8.06 -11.58
CA LEU A 173 -7.27 -8.92 -10.42
C LEU A 173 -7.41 -10.41 -10.74
N ARG A 174 -8.33 -10.82 -11.62
CA ARG A 174 -8.43 -12.21 -12.07
C ARG A 174 -7.18 -12.66 -12.83
N VAL A 175 -6.67 -11.82 -13.73
CA VAL A 175 -5.42 -12.09 -14.45
C VAL A 175 -4.27 -12.25 -13.47
N LEU A 176 -4.12 -11.30 -12.55
CA LEU A 176 -3.08 -11.33 -11.51
C LEU A 176 -3.21 -12.55 -10.60
N TYR A 177 -4.43 -12.97 -10.28
CA TYR A 177 -4.68 -14.17 -9.50
C TYR A 177 -4.23 -15.42 -10.26
N ALA A 178 -4.61 -15.58 -11.52
CA ALA A 178 -4.18 -16.70 -12.36
C ALA A 178 -2.64 -16.76 -12.52
N GLU A 179 -2.00 -15.60 -12.75
CA GLU A 179 -0.54 -15.49 -12.77
C GLU A 179 0.09 -15.97 -11.45
N SER A 180 -0.44 -15.52 -10.30
CA SER A 180 0.06 -15.94 -8.98
C SER A 180 -0.07 -17.45 -8.72
N GLN A 181 -1.12 -18.08 -9.28
CA GLN A 181 -1.29 -19.53 -9.24
C GLN A 181 -0.25 -20.25 -10.09
N ALA A 182 0.00 -19.76 -11.31
CA ALA A 182 1.00 -20.31 -12.21
C ALA A 182 2.43 -20.23 -11.63
N PHE A 183 2.74 -19.15 -10.90
CA PHE A 183 4.03 -18.99 -10.21
C PHE A 183 4.16 -19.82 -8.92
N GLY A 184 3.12 -20.52 -8.49
CA GLY A 184 3.10 -21.27 -7.25
C GLY A 184 3.16 -20.39 -5.99
N TRP A 185 2.74 -19.13 -6.09
CA TRP A 185 2.78 -18.17 -4.97
C TRP A 185 1.60 -18.31 -4.00
N GLN A 186 0.90 -19.45 -4.00
CA GLN A 186 -0.35 -19.68 -3.24
C GLN A 186 -0.27 -19.32 -1.76
N ARG A 187 0.93 -19.40 -1.17
CA ARG A 187 1.19 -19.19 0.26
C ARG A 187 1.92 -17.89 0.59
N LYS A 188 2.23 -17.06 -0.40
CA LYS A 188 2.91 -15.79 -0.16
C LYS A 188 1.90 -14.69 0.17
N ASP A 189 2.27 -13.78 1.05
CA ASP A 189 1.44 -12.63 1.47
C ASP A 189 0.94 -11.82 0.27
N GLU A 190 1.69 -11.81 -0.84
CA GLU A 190 1.30 -11.15 -2.09
C GLU A 190 0.00 -11.73 -2.67
N THR A 191 -0.13 -13.07 -2.76
CA THR A 191 -1.32 -13.74 -3.30
C THR A 191 -2.55 -13.49 -2.43
N ARG A 192 -2.38 -13.48 -1.11
CA ARG A 192 -3.43 -13.11 -0.15
C ARG A 192 -3.90 -11.68 -0.38
N SER A 193 -2.97 -10.73 -0.59
CA SER A 193 -3.32 -9.34 -0.89
C SER A 193 -4.13 -9.19 -2.18
N ILE A 194 -3.91 -10.05 -3.19
CA ILE A 194 -4.65 -10.02 -4.45
C ILE A 194 -6.05 -10.59 -4.27
N ARG A 195 -6.20 -11.72 -3.57
CA ARG A 195 -7.52 -12.31 -3.28
C ARG A 195 -8.39 -11.35 -2.49
N THR A 196 -7.85 -10.77 -1.42
CA THR A 196 -8.58 -9.78 -0.62
C THR A 196 -8.96 -8.55 -1.44
N ALA A 197 -8.07 -8.07 -2.33
CA ALA A 197 -8.42 -7.00 -3.25
C ALA A 197 -9.51 -7.41 -4.26
N LEU A 198 -9.52 -8.66 -4.73
CA LEU A 198 -10.53 -9.20 -5.64
C LEU A 198 -11.91 -9.28 -4.97
N VAL A 199 -11.99 -9.74 -3.73
CA VAL A 199 -13.25 -9.73 -2.95
C VAL A 199 -13.79 -8.30 -2.85
N THR A 200 -12.96 -7.32 -2.50
CA THR A 200 -13.38 -5.91 -2.45
C THR A 200 -13.81 -5.37 -3.82
N ALA A 201 -13.11 -5.73 -4.90
CA ALA A 201 -13.47 -5.28 -6.24
C ALA A 201 -14.80 -5.91 -6.72
N LEU A 202 -15.05 -7.19 -6.41
CA LEU A 202 -16.31 -7.87 -6.71
C LEU A 202 -17.48 -7.24 -5.95
N GLU A 203 -17.28 -6.84 -4.70
CA GLU A 203 -18.28 -6.08 -3.95
C GLU A 203 -18.63 -4.76 -4.60
N LEU A 204 -17.62 -3.99 -5.02
CA LEU A 204 -17.81 -2.72 -5.71
C LEU A 204 -18.48 -2.92 -7.09
N ASN A 205 -18.29 -4.08 -7.71
CA ASN A 205 -18.96 -4.46 -8.95
C ASN A 205 -20.41 -4.93 -8.74
N GLY A 206 -20.78 -5.30 -7.50
CA GLY A 206 -22.10 -5.83 -7.13
C GLY A 206 -22.23 -7.36 -7.22
N ASP A 207 -21.14 -8.07 -7.48
CA ASP A 207 -21.09 -9.54 -7.57
C ASP A 207 -20.89 -10.17 -6.18
N LEU A 208 -21.83 -9.87 -5.27
CA LEU A 208 -21.72 -10.21 -3.84
C LEU A 208 -21.60 -11.71 -3.56
N GLN A 209 -22.27 -12.55 -4.37
CA GLN A 209 -22.20 -14.00 -4.20
C GLN A 209 -20.80 -14.53 -4.54
N GLU A 210 -20.22 -14.08 -5.63
CA GLU A 210 -18.87 -14.51 -6.01
C GLU A 210 -17.81 -13.99 -5.02
N ALA A 211 -18.01 -12.77 -4.50
CA ALA A 211 -17.17 -12.23 -3.43
C ALA A 211 -17.23 -13.11 -2.17
N LEU A 212 -18.43 -13.59 -1.80
CA LEU A 212 -18.63 -14.48 -0.67
C LEU A 212 -17.96 -15.84 -0.89
N ASP A 213 -18.17 -16.46 -2.04
CA ASP A 213 -17.59 -17.78 -2.37
C ASP A 213 -16.06 -17.74 -2.29
N LEU A 214 -15.44 -16.68 -2.83
CA LEU A 214 -13.99 -16.47 -2.78
C LEU A 214 -13.48 -16.21 -1.35
N LEU A 215 -14.25 -15.49 -0.53
CA LEU A 215 -13.91 -15.24 0.87
C LEU A 215 -14.02 -16.53 1.72
N GLU A 216 -14.98 -17.39 1.42
CA GLU A 216 -15.10 -18.70 2.07
C GLU A 216 -13.94 -19.64 1.68
N GLU A 217 -13.51 -19.64 0.42
CA GLU A 217 -12.30 -20.36 -0.01
C GLU A 217 -11.07 -19.91 0.79
N GLU A 218 -10.88 -18.59 0.94
CA GLU A 218 -9.75 -18.04 1.70
C GLU A 218 -9.81 -18.42 3.18
N LEU A 219 -11.00 -18.41 3.79
CA LEU A 219 -11.19 -18.85 5.17
C LEU A 219 -10.82 -20.33 5.37
N GLU A 220 -11.15 -21.20 4.42
CA GLU A 220 -10.77 -22.61 4.48
C GLU A 220 -9.26 -22.82 4.30
N VAL A 221 -8.61 -22.04 3.42
CA VAL A 221 -7.15 -22.05 3.27
C VAL A 221 -6.46 -21.60 4.56
N GLU A 222 -6.94 -20.52 5.18
CA GLU A 222 -6.38 -20.02 6.45
C GLU A 222 -6.63 -21.00 7.59
N ARG A 223 -7.82 -21.62 7.68
CA ARG A 223 -8.13 -22.67 8.68
C ARG A 223 -7.24 -23.89 8.53
N GLY A 224 -7.00 -24.34 7.30
CA GLY A 224 -6.13 -25.48 6.99
C GLY A 224 -4.65 -25.24 7.32
N THR A 225 -4.27 -23.99 7.56
CA THR A 225 -2.89 -23.60 7.91
C THR A 225 -2.64 -23.61 9.43
N ILE A 226 -3.70 -23.70 10.26
CA ILE A 226 -3.62 -23.74 11.73
C ILE A 226 -3.28 -25.17 12.23
N TYR A 227 -2.11 -25.68 11.86
CA TYR A 227 -1.47 -26.82 12.52
C TYR A 227 0.04 -26.57 12.66
N GLY A 228 0.43 -25.87 13.74
CA GLY A 228 1.83 -25.75 14.17
C GLY A 228 2.11 -24.56 15.11
N ILE A 229 2.22 -24.85 16.42
CA ILE A 229 2.86 -24.20 17.60
C ILE A 229 3.06 -22.66 17.69
N ASP A 230 2.91 -21.83 16.66
CA ASP A 230 2.86 -20.35 16.80
C ASP A 230 1.41 -19.85 16.96
N GLU A 231 0.80 -20.24 18.07
CA GLU A 231 -0.40 -19.62 18.62
C GLU A 231 -0.11 -18.13 18.91
N ASN A 232 -0.60 -17.22 18.05
CA ASN A 232 -1.10 -15.85 18.36
C ASN A 232 -1.01 -14.81 17.21
N LEU A 233 -0.61 -15.18 15.98
CA LEU A 233 -0.75 -14.28 14.82
C LEU A 233 -2.01 -14.54 13.98
N GLY A 234 -2.70 -15.67 14.19
CA GLY A 234 -3.89 -16.09 13.44
C GLY A 234 -5.23 -15.47 13.88
N ASP A 235 -5.35 -14.95 15.12
CA ASP A 235 -6.65 -14.55 15.66
C ASP A 235 -7.20 -13.26 15.03
N TYR A 236 -6.35 -12.29 14.71
CA TYR A 236 -6.81 -11.00 14.20
C TYR A 236 -7.29 -11.09 12.74
N GLU A 237 -6.52 -11.72 11.86
CA GLU A 237 -6.90 -11.87 10.46
C GLU A 237 -8.05 -12.86 10.30
N MET A 238 -8.03 -13.99 11.02
CA MET A 238 -9.17 -14.92 11.01
C MET A 238 -10.43 -14.22 11.49
N LYS A 239 -10.37 -13.44 12.58
CA LYS A 239 -11.51 -12.64 13.04
C LYS A 239 -11.97 -11.63 12.01
N ARG A 240 -11.06 -10.90 11.37
CA ARG A 240 -11.38 -9.92 10.32
C ARG A 240 -12.07 -10.59 9.13
N LEU A 241 -11.59 -11.74 8.66
CA LEU A 241 -12.21 -12.49 7.55
C LEU A 241 -13.60 -13.04 7.95
N GLN A 242 -13.78 -13.50 9.19
CA GLN A 242 -15.08 -13.96 9.69
C GLN A 242 -16.10 -12.82 9.84
N GLU A 243 -15.66 -11.66 10.34
CA GLU A 243 -16.48 -10.44 10.41
C GLU A 243 -16.90 -10.00 9.00
N TRP A 244 -15.96 -10.03 8.06
CA TRP A 244 -16.23 -9.74 6.66
C TRP A 244 -17.26 -10.71 6.07
N ARG A 245 -17.08 -12.02 6.27
CA ARG A 245 -18.02 -13.04 5.80
C ARG A 245 -19.42 -12.80 6.36
N THR A 246 -19.53 -12.51 7.65
CA THR A 246 -20.81 -12.25 8.31
C THR A 246 -21.53 -11.07 7.68
N ARG A 247 -20.80 -9.98 7.36
CA ARG A 247 -21.37 -8.83 6.63
C ARG A 247 -21.84 -9.24 5.23
N LEU A 248 -21.01 -9.92 4.45
CA LEU A 248 -21.35 -10.31 3.07
C LEU A 248 -22.57 -11.23 3.00
N VAL A 249 -22.68 -12.21 3.91
CA VAL A 249 -23.86 -13.09 4.00
C VAL A 249 -25.14 -12.27 4.21
N ALA A 250 -25.10 -11.25 5.07
CA ALA A 250 -26.24 -10.39 5.31
C ALA A 250 -26.59 -9.54 4.07
N GLU A 251 -25.59 -9.02 3.36
CA GLU A 251 -25.78 -8.23 2.13
C GLU A 251 -26.36 -9.07 0.98
N VAL A 252 -25.85 -10.29 0.77
CA VAL A 252 -26.40 -11.25 -0.21
C VAL A 252 -27.85 -11.58 0.10
N ALA A 253 -28.16 -11.92 1.37
CA ALA A 253 -29.52 -12.23 1.79
C ALA A 253 -30.48 -11.05 1.56
N LEU A 254 -30.01 -9.81 1.83
CA LEU A 254 -30.77 -8.60 1.58
C LEU A 254 -30.99 -8.36 0.07
N GLN A 255 -29.98 -8.62 -0.76
CA GLN A 255 -30.08 -8.49 -2.21
C GLN A 255 -31.13 -9.46 -2.77
N ASP A 256 -31.13 -10.71 -2.32
CA ASP A 256 -32.10 -11.74 -2.72
C ASP A 256 -33.52 -11.41 -2.23
N TRP A 257 -33.66 -10.96 -0.99
CA TRP A 257 -34.95 -10.51 -0.46
C TRP A 257 -35.53 -9.36 -1.30
N ASN A 258 -34.70 -8.35 -1.63
CA ASN A 258 -35.11 -7.23 -2.46
C ASN A 258 -35.52 -7.67 -3.89
N ARG A 259 -34.81 -8.63 -4.49
CA ARG A 259 -35.17 -9.20 -5.81
C ARG A 259 -36.54 -9.89 -5.75
N ARG A 260 -36.79 -10.72 -4.73
CA ARG A 260 -38.09 -11.42 -4.56
C ARG A 260 -39.24 -10.43 -4.38
N ARG A 261 -39.06 -9.44 -3.50
CA ARG A 261 -40.07 -8.40 -3.27
C ARG A 261 -40.40 -7.59 -4.53
N LYS A 262 -39.39 -7.21 -5.33
CA LYS A 262 -39.62 -6.54 -6.62
C LYS A 262 -40.39 -7.42 -7.60
N HIS A 263 -40.09 -8.72 -7.64
CA HIS A 263 -40.79 -9.67 -8.49
C HIS A 263 -42.27 -9.85 -8.10
N GLU A 264 -42.56 -9.90 -6.79
CA GLU A 264 -43.93 -9.92 -6.26
C GLU A 264 -44.70 -8.62 -6.60
N GLN A 265 -44.10 -7.46 -6.36
CA GLN A 265 -44.71 -6.16 -6.70
C GLN A 265 -44.94 -5.96 -8.21
N SER A 266 -44.09 -6.54 -9.07
CA SER A 266 -44.28 -6.51 -10.52
C SER A 266 -45.40 -7.44 -11.00
N LYS A 267 -45.72 -8.51 -10.25
CA LYS A 267 -46.83 -9.41 -10.55
C LYS A 267 -48.18 -8.82 -10.16
N ASP A 268 -48.19 -8.00 -9.11
CA ASP A 268 -49.40 -7.33 -8.61
C ASP A 268 -49.71 -6.01 -9.34
N ALA A 269 -48.89 -5.59 -10.32
CA ALA A 269 -49.18 -4.41 -11.13
C ALA A 269 -50.36 -4.70 -12.08
N PRO A 270 -51.56 -4.08 -11.88
CA PRO A 270 -52.72 -4.35 -12.71
C PRO A 270 -52.42 -3.91 -14.15
N GLY A 271 -52.63 -4.84 -15.09
CA GLY A 271 -52.46 -4.58 -16.52
C GLY A 271 -53.27 -3.35 -16.92
N ARG A 272 -52.59 -2.28 -17.34
CA ARG A 272 -53.18 -1.28 -18.24
C ARG A 272 -53.47 -2.00 -19.54
N GLN A 273 -54.71 -2.46 -19.69
CA GLN A 273 -55.27 -2.78 -21.01
C GLN A 273 -55.41 -1.46 -21.80
N PRO A 274 -55.18 -1.50 -23.13
CA PRO A 274 -55.12 -0.32 -24.01
C PRO A 274 -56.46 0.39 -24.18
#